data_AF-A0A6N2EFR8-F1
#
_entry.id   AF-A0A6N2EFR8-F1
#
_cell.length_a   1.000
_cell.length_b   1.000
_cell.length_c   1.000
_cell.angle_alpha   90.00
_cell.angle_beta   90.00
_cell.angle_gamma   90.00
#
_symmetry.space_group_name_H-M   'P 1'
#
loop_
_entity.id
_entity.type
_entity.pdbx_description
1 polymer ?
#
loop_
_entity_poly.entity_id
_entity_poly.type
_entity_poly.pdbx_seq_one_letter_code
_entity_poly.pdbx_strand_id
1 'polypeptide(L)'
;MQEVVAMPENVGQWKPPFNADEDVKNMSLVEIAERLDKVTAWMEAERVEEREARKAYEVVAERTRARIQEIKDYASDLISEQQRRMSNFSGMLGRQGAAAPLAAVAETKPAQTPRRSSTDDNGKPRTIEDAIMAIWELADYDEPLTTDEIAEALPEVGYESKAAWKSLKSTVNQALAKLCKAGEMDKFRIDGTPVPDDGKARARRYMPAR
;
A
#
# COMPACT_ATOMS: atom_id res chain seq x y z
N MET A 1 -1.70 28.79 -1.43
CA MET A 1 -0.40 28.87 -2.13
C MET A 1 0.28 27.53 -1.92
N GLN A 2 0.19 26.64 -2.90
CA GLN A 2 0.86 25.33 -2.88
C GLN A 2 2.29 25.53 -3.36
N GLU A 3 3.26 25.33 -2.47
CA GLU A 3 4.65 25.09 -2.87
C GLU A 3 4.68 23.74 -3.58
N VAL A 4 4.75 23.78 -4.90
CA VAL A 4 5.08 22.62 -5.73
C VAL A 4 6.52 22.26 -5.37
N VAL A 5 6.70 21.22 -4.55
CA VAL A 5 8.01 20.64 -4.31
C VAL A 5 8.43 20.04 -5.65
N ALA A 6 9.26 20.79 -6.38
CA ALA A 6 9.87 20.32 -7.61
C ALA A 6 10.57 19.00 -7.32
N MET A 7 10.07 17.92 -7.93
CA MET A 7 10.82 16.68 -8.04
C MET A 7 12.13 17.03 -8.74
N PRO A 8 13.30 16.66 -8.20
CA PRO A 8 14.55 16.94 -8.87
C PRO A 8 14.55 16.21 -10.21
N GLU A 9 14.32 16.93 -11.31
CA GLU A 9 14.39 16.46 -12.71
C GLU A 9 15.80 16.03 -13.15
N ASN A 10 16.72 15.86 -12.20
CA ASN A 10 18.08 15.44 -12.46
C ASN A 10 18.38 14.19 -11.64
N VAL A 11 17.84 13.05 -12.08
CA VAL A 11 18.62 11.82 -11.98
C VAL A 11 19.73 11.98 -13.03
N GLY A 12 20.71 12.82 -12.70
CA GLY A 12 21.79 13.19 -13.62
C GLY A 12 22.40 11.93 -14.19
N GLN A 13 22.59 11.88 -15.50
CA GLN A 13 23.25 10.75 -16.16
C GLN A 13 24.51 10.38 -15.39
N TRP A 14 24.47 9.24 -14.70
CA TRP A 14 25.59 8.77 -13.92
C TRP A 14 26.76 8.55 -14.88
N LYS A 15 27.79 9.38 -14.72
CA LYS A 15 29.02 9.26 -15.49
C LYS A 15 30.03 8.50 -14.64
N PRO A 16 30.35 7.24 -14.97
CA PRO A 16 31.32 6.49 -14.20
C PRO A 16 32.66 7.24 -14.10
N PRO A 17 33.33 7.21 -12.94
CA PRO A 17 34.63 7.88 -12.74
C PRO A 17 35.79 7.14 -13.42
N PHE A 18 35.50 6.12 -14.22
CA PHE A 18 36.45 5.29 -14.94
C PHE A 18 36.08 5.20 -16.42
N ASN A 19 37.11 4.99 -17.25
CA ASN A 19 36.93 4.82 -18.68
C ASN A 19 36.72 3.33 -18.99
N ALA A 20 35.52 2.96 -19.41
CA ALA A 20 35.17 1.57 -19.68
C ALA A 20 35.89 0.99 -20.92
N ASP A 21 36.43 1.86 -21.78
CA ASP A 21 37.10 1.50 -23.03
C ASP A 21 38.60 1.20 -22.87
N GLU A 22 39.14 1.31 -21.65
CA GLU A 22 40.55 1.05 -21.39
C GLU A 22 40.84 -0.46 -21.38
N ASP A 23 41.71 -0.93 -22.28
CA ASP A 23 41.93 -2.36 -22.50
C ASP A 23 42.73 -2.97 -21.33
N VAL A 24 41.99 -3.57 -20.38
CA VAL A 24 42.50 -4.27 -19.20
C VAL A 24 43.57 -5.32 -19.55
N LYS A 25 43.52 -5.86 -20.77
CA LYS A 25 44.46 -6.87 -21.27
C LYS A 25 45.91 -6.38 -21.37
N ASN A 26 46.12 -5.07 -21.47
CA ASN A 26 47.45 -4.47 -21.58
C ASN A 26 48.02 -3.98 -20.24
N MET A 27 47.28 -4.14 -19.15
CA MET A 27 47.69 -3.70 -17.82
C MET A 27 48.55 -4.76 -17.12
N SER A 28 49.57 -4.31 -16.40
CA SER A 28 50.32 -5.16 -15.49
C SER A 28 49.49 -5.56 -14.26
N LEU A 29 49.88 -6.65 -13.58
CA LEU A 29 49.21 -7.11 -12.36
C LEU A 29 49.18 -6.03 -11.25
N VAL A 30 50.22 -5.20 -11.16
CA VAL A 30 50.29 -4.12 -10.18
C VAL A 30 49.30 -3.01 -10.51
N GLU A 31 49.19 -2.61 -11.78
CA GLU A 31 48.21 -1.60 -12.22
C GLU A 31 46.76 -2.08 -12.06
N ILE A 32 46.51 -3.38 -12.27
CA ILE A 32 45.20 -3.98 -12.01
C ILE A 32 44.87 -3.90 -10.52
N ALA A 33 45.82 -4.23 -9.63
CA ALA A 33 45.60 -4.15 -8.19
C ALA A 33 45.29 -2.71 -7.74
N GLU A 34 46.06 -1.72 -8.18
CA GLU A 34 45.81 -0.30 -7.87
C GLU A 34 44.44 0.19 -8.39
N ARG A 35 44.02 -0.28 -9.58
CA ARG A 35 42.69 0.03 -10.10
C ARG A 35 41.58 -0.61 -9.27
N LEU A 36 41.75 -1.85 -8.83
CA LEU A 36 40.77 -2.54 -7.98
C LEU A 36 40.59 -1.84 -6.63
N ASP A 37 41.67 -1.32 -6.05
CA ASP A 37 41.60 -0.53 -4.82
C ASP A 37 40.80 0.76 -5.02
N LYS A 38 41.01 1.46 -6.14
CA LYS A 38 40.22 2.66 -6.51
C LYS A 38 38.75 2.34 -6.74
N VAL A 39 38.45 1.24 -7.44
CA VAL A 39 37.07 0.77 -7.64
C VAL A 39 36.40 0.46 -6.31
N THR A 40 37.11 -0.18 -5.39
CA THR A 40 36.60 -0.46 -4.04
C THR A 40 36.30 0.82 -3.27
N ALA A 41 37.18 1.83 -3.36
CA ALA A 41 36.95 3.13 -2.74
C ALA A 41 35.72 3.85 -3.32
N TRP A 42 35.52 3.83 -4.64
CA TRP A 42 34.34 4.40 -5.28
C TRP A 42 33.05 3.68 -4.87
N MET A 43 33.05 2.35 -4.84
CA MET A 43 31.90 1.57 -4.38
C MET A 43 31.53 1.91 -2.93
N GLU A 44 32.52 2.09 -2.05
CA GLU A 44 32.23 2.45 -0.66
C GLU A 44 31.69 3.88 -0.53
N ALA A 45 32.19 4.82 -1.33
CA ALA A 45 31.66 6.19 -1.38
C ALA A 45 30.18 6.20 -1.79
N GLU A 46 29.83 5.50 -2.87
CA GLU A 46 28.43 5.36 -3.33
C GLU A 46 27.54 4.70 -2.26
N ARG A 47 28.05 3.72 -1.51
CA ARG A 47 27.32 3.10 -0.39
C ARG A 47 27.15 4.02 0.81
N VAL A 48 28.07 4.94 1.06
CA VAL A 48 27.91 5.97 2.10
C VAL A 48 26.81 6.94 1.68
N GLU A 49 26.86 7.43 0.45
CA GLU A 49 25.84 8.33 -0.10
C GLU A 49 24.46 7.68 -0.10
N GLU A 50 24.35 6.41 -0.49
CA GLU A 50 23.10 5.65 -0.41
C GLU A 50 22.55 5.59 1.03
N ARG A 51 23.40 5.33 2.02
CA ARG A 51 22.99 5.29 3.43
C ARG A 51 22.52 6.65 3.92
N GLU A 52 23.18 7.73 3.50
CA GLU A 52 22.77 9.10 3.84
C GLU A 52 21.44 9.46 3.20
N ALA A 53 21.25 9.13 1.93
CA ALA A 53 19.98 9.32 1.23
C ALA A 53 18.83 8.54 1.88
N ARG A 54 19.06 7.28 2.28
CA ARG A 54 18.07 6.49 3.03
C ARG A 54 17.69 7.12 4.36
N LYS A 55 18.68 7.62 5.13
CA LYS A 55 18.41 8.33 6.39
C LYS A 55 17.60 9.60 6.17
N ALA A 56 17.94 10.39 5.14
CA ALA A 56 17.19 11.59 4.79
C ALA A 56 15.74 11.25 4.41
N TYR A 57 15.54 10.20 3.61
CA TYR A 57 14.20 9.70 3.27
C TYR A 57 13.42 9.25 4.50
N GLU A 58 14.06 8.52 5.43
CA GLU A 58 13.42 8.06 6.67
C GLU A 58 12.90 9.23 7.51
N VAL A 59 13.70 10.30 7.66
CA VAL A 59 13.28 11.52 8.37
C VAL A 59 12.06 12.17 7.72
N VAL A 60 12.05 12.28 6.38
CA VAL A 60 10.91 12.85 5.63
C VAL A 60 9.67 11.95 5.76
N ALA A 61 9.84 10.64 5.71
CA ALA A 61 8.77 9.67 5.86
C ALA A 61 8.15 9.74 7.26
N GLU A 62 8.94 9.79 8.33
CA GLU A 62 8.46 9.95 9.70
C GLU A 62 7.69 11.26 9.89
N ARG A 63 8.25 12.38 9.41
CA ARG A 63 7.58 13.68 9.47
C ARG A 63 6.23 13.66 8.75
N THR A 64 6.16 12.99 7.60
CA THR A 64 4.93 12.86 6.82
C THR A 64 3.90 12.01 7.55
N ARG A 65 4.31 10.89 8.15
CA ARG A 65 3.43 10.05 8.99
C ARG A 65 2.87 10.82 10.18
N ALA A 66 3.70 11.60 10.87
CA ALA A 66 3.26 12.43 12.00
C ALA A 66 2.18 13.43 11.58
N ARG A 67 2.37 14.15 10.47
CA ARG A 67 1.38 15.08 9.92
C ARG A 67 0.06 14.41 9.53
N ILE A 68 0.13 13.23 8.90
CA ILE A 68 -1.07 12.46 8.57
C ILE A 68 -1.82 12.08 9.84
N GLN A 69 -1.11 11.70 10.90
CA GLN A 69 -1.73 11.38 12.18
C GLN A 69 -2.42 12.59 12.80
N GLU A 70 -1.78 13.77 12.82
CA GLU A 70 -2.39 15.02 13.29
C GLU A 70 -3.69 15.35 12.55
N ILE A 71 -3.70 15.17 11.23
CA ILE A 71 -4.91 15.38 10.40
C ILE A 71 -6.02 14.41 10.79
N LYS A 72 -5.69 13.13 11.01
CA LYS A 72 -6.65 12.10 11.43
C LYS A 72 -7.23 12.40 12.81
N ASP A 73 -6.40 12.82 13.75
CA ASP A 73 -6.81 13.18 15.10
C ASP A 73 -7.78 14.37 15.04
N TYR A 74 -7.44 15.42 14.29
CA TYR A 74 -8.32 16.57 14.09
C TYR A 74 -9.66 16.20 13.42
N ALA A 75 -9.64 15.32 12.41
CA ALA A 75 -10.87 14.84 11.79
C ALA A 75 -11.75 14.05 12.78
N SER A 76 -11.14 13.24 13.64
CA SER A 76 -11.85 12.52 14.71
C SER A 76 -12.50 13.48 15.72
N ASP A 77 -11.80 14.56 16.08
CA ASP A 77 -12.33 15.61 16.95
C ASP A 77 -13.55 16.30 16.32
N LEU A 78 -13.48 16.63 15.03
CA LEU A 78 -14.59 17.23 14.30
C LEU A 78 -15.82 16.33 14.26
N ILE A 79 -15.63 15.03 13.97
CA ILE A 79 -16.73 14.04 13.97
C ILE A 79 -17.34 13.93 15.37
N SER A 80 -16.50 13.87 16.40
CA SER A 80 -16.96 13.77 17.79
C SER A 80 -17.78 14.97 18.22
N GLU A 81 -17.33 16.19 17.87
CA GLU A 81 -18.07 17.42 18.16
C GLU A 81 -19.37 17.53 17.34
N GLN A 82 -19.37 17.09 16.08
CA GLN A 82 -20.58 17.00 15.26
C GLN A 82 -21.61 16.06 15.91
N GLN A 83 -21.19 14.85 16.30
CA GLN A 83 -22.06 13.88 16.97
C GLN A 83 -22.60 14.42 18.29
N ARG A 84 -21.76 15.08 19.09
CA ARG A 84 -22.16 15.73 20.34
C ARG A 84 -23.19 16.84 20.12
N ARG A 85 -23.03 17.65 19.07
CA ARG A 85 -24.01 18.70 18.72
C ARG A 85 -25.33 18.10 18.25
N MET A 86 -25.27 17.04 17.43
CA MET A 86 -26.47 16.34 16.98
C MET A 86 -27.23 15.68 18.14
N SER A 87 -26.53 15.06 19.09
CA SER A 87 -27.17 14.46 20.26
C SER A 87 -27.80 15.52 21.18
N ASN A 88 -27.12 16.65 21.41
CA ASN A 88 -27.67 17.79 22.14
C ASN A 88 -28.90 18.39 21.45
N PHE A 89 -28.89 18.48 20.11
CA PHE A 89 -30.02 18.98 19.32
C PHE A 89 -31.22 18.02 19.37
N SER A 90 -30.98 16.71 19.28
CA SER A 90 -32.02 15.67 19.46
C SER A 90 -32.61 15.69 20.87
N GLY A 91 -31.81 16.00 21.89
CA GLY A 91 -32.29 16.18 23.27
C GLY A 91 -33.17 17.42 23.46
N MET A 92 -32.97 18.47 22.66
CA MET A 92 -33.74 19.72 22.75
C MET A 92 -35.06 19.65 21.97
N LEU A 93 -35.11 18.92 20.85
CA LEU A 93 -36.34 18.64 20.09
C LEU A 93 -37.17 17.48 20.66
N GLY A 94 -36.58 16.63 21.51
CA GLY A 94 -37.23 15.44 22.08
C GLY A 94 -38.09 15.67 23.33
N ARG A 95 -38.26 16.92 23.82
CA ARG A 95 -39.06 17.18 25.04
C ARG A 95 -40.53 17.52 24.78
N GLN A 96 -41.01 17.34 23.56
CA GLN A 96 -42.44 17.33 23.22
C GLN A 96 -42.75 16.08 22.39
N GLY A 97 -42.88 14.93 23.06
CA GLY A 97 -43.32 13.71 22.36
C GLY A 97 -43.11 12.43 23.15
N ALA A 98 -44.11 12.09 23.95
CA ALA A 98 -44.43 10.74 24.43
C ALA A 98 -43.40 10.04 25.34
N ALA A 99 -43.70 10.11 26.64
CA ALA A 99 -43.46 8.99 27.53
C ALA A 99 -44.34 7.81 27.09
N ALA A 100 -43.73 6.65 26.83
CA ALA A 100 -44.36 5.35 26.98
C ALA A 100 -43.28 4.36 27.49
N PRO A 101 -43.54 3.62 28.58
CA PRO A 101 -42.57 2.71 29.17
C PRO A 101 -42.68 1.34 28.50
N LEU A 102 -41.56 0.75 28.09
CA LEU A 102 -41.49 -0.68 27.80
C LEU A 102 -40.46 -1.32 28.72
N ALA A 103 -40.98 -1.83 29.83
CA ALA A 103 -40.36 -2.92 30.55
C ALA A 103 -40.48 -4.19 29.69
N ALA A 104 -39.36 -4.74 29.28
CA ALA A 104 -39.19 -6.17 29.01
C ALA A 104 -37.69 -6.47 29.03
N VAL A 105 -37.19 -6.81 30.22
CA VAL A 105 -35.92 -7.52 30.38
C VAL A 105 -36.17 -8.92 29.83
N ALA A 106 -35.72 -9.16 28.60
CA ALA A 106 -35.59 -10.49 28.04
C ALA A 106 -34.12 -10.67 27.65
N GLU A 107 -33.40 -11.42 28.48
CA GLU A 107 -32.12 -12.01 28.13
C GLU A 107 -32.23 -12.71 26.77
N THR A 108 -31.72 -12.05 25.74
CA THR A 108 -31.54 -12.64 24.42
C THR A 108 -30.08 -12.52 24.06
N LYS A 109 -29.47 -13.70 23.85
CA LYS A 109 -28.13 -13.97 23.35
C LYS A 109 -27.70 -12.94 22.29
N PRO A 110 -26.39 -12.61 22.18
CA PRO A 110 -25.92 -11.64 21.20
C PRO A 110 -26.35 -12.08 19.79
N ALA A 111 -27.34 -11.37 19.25
CA ALA A 111 -27.74 -11.48 17.87
C ALA A 111 -26.56 -10.99 17.04
N GLN A 112 -25.94 -11.94 16.34
CA GLN A 112 -25.02 -11.63 15.26
C GLN A 112 -25.75 -10.70 14.30
N THR A 113 -25.28 -9.46 14.21
CA THR A 113 -25.72 -8.50 13.21
C THR A 113 -25.52 -9.16 11.85
N PRO A 114 -26.54 -9.20 10.97
CA PRO A 114 -26.37 -9.79 9.65
C PRO A 114 -25.30 -8.99 8.90
N ARG A 115 -24.24 -9.70 8.53
CA ARG A 115 -23.11 -9.22 7.73
C ARG A 115 -23.68 -8.62 6.45
N ARG A 116 -23.50 -7.31 6.24
CA ARG A 116 -23.54 -6.75 4.89
C ARG A 116 -22.22 -7.13 4.22
N SER A 117 -22.18 -8.35 3.68
CA SER A 117 -21.22 -8.69 2.63
C SER A 117 -21.59 -7.85 1.42
N SER A 118 -20.64 -7.11 0.84
CA SER A 118 -20.85 -6.49 -0.46
C SER A 118 -21.24 -7.56 -1.45
N THR A 119 -22.39 -7.36 -2.06
CA THR A 119 -22.90 -8.22 -3.09
C THR A 119 -22.36 -7.78 -4.44
N ASP A 120 -22.06 -8.71 -5.34
CA ASP A 120 -21.87 -8.41 -6.75
C ASP A 120 -23.15 -7.82 -7.36
N ASP A 121 -23.09 -7.40 -8.62
CA ASP A 121 -24.25 -6.88 -9.37
C ASP A 121 -25.40 -7.89 -9.48
N ASN A 122 -25.17 -9.15 -9.07
CA ASN A 122 -26.13 -10.25 -9.04
C ASN A 122 -26.58 -10.64 -7.62
N GLY A 123 -26.23 -9.87 -6.58
CA GLY A 123 -26.69 -10.12 -5.21
C GLY A 123 -25.92 -11.21 -4.44
N LYS A 124 -24.80 -11.72 -4.94
CA LYS A 124 -23.96 -12.74 -4.27
C LYS A 124 -22.81 -12.09 -3.48
N PRO A 125 -22.47 -12.59 -2.28
CA PRO A 125 -21.30 -12.10 -1.53
C PRO A 125 -20.03 -12.20 -2.39
N ARG A 126 -19.37 -11.06 -2.67
CA ARG A 126 -18.09 -11.07 -3.41
C ARG A 126 -17.03 -11.79 -2.58
N THR A 127 -16.32 -12.73 -3.20
CA THR A 127 -15.13 -13.32 -2.57
C THR A 127 -13.99 -12.31 -2.58
N ILE A 128 -12.94 -12.54 -1.79
CA ILE A 128 -11.78 -11.66 -1.81
C ILE A 128 -11.05 -11.77 -3.15
N GLU A 129 -11.05 -12.94 -3.77
CA GLU A 129 -10.51 -13.18 -5.11
C GLU A 129 -11.25 -12.32 -6.16
N ASP A 130 -12.58 -12.32 -6.15
CA ASP A 130 -13.41 -11.50 -7.06
C ASP A 130 -13.18 -10.00 -6.82
N ALA A 131 -13.10 -9.60 -5.55
CA ALA A 131 -12.84 -8.20 -5.18
C ALA A 131 -11.47 -7.74 -5.66
N ILE A 132 -10.43 -8.58 -5.56
CA ILE A 132 -9.10 -8.24 -6.08
C ILE A 132 -9.15 -8.01 -7.60
N MET A 133 -9.84 -8.88 -8.34
CA MET A 133 -9.94 -8.74 -9.80
C MET A 133 -10.71 -7.48 -10.21
N ALA A 134 -11.76 -7.14 -9.47
CA ALA A 134 -12.57 -5.94 -9.72
C ALA A 134 -11.80 -4.61 -9.55
N ILE A 135 -10.63 -4.60 -8.90
CA ILE A 135 -9.82 -3.38 -8.75
C ILE A 135 -9.41 -2.84 -10.12
N TRP A 136 -9.05 -3.71 -11.07
CA TRP A 136 -8.64 -3.32 -12.43
C TRP A 136 -9.83 -3.00 -13.37
N GLU A 137 -11.07 -3.12 -12.89
CA GLU A 137 -12.25 -2.61 -13.61
C GLU A 137 -12.46 -1.11 -13.36
N LEU A 138 -11.81 -0.56 -12.32
CA LEU A 138 -11.81 0.87 -12.02
C LEU A 138 -10.86 1.61 -12.98
N ALA A 139 -11.23 2.85 -13.34
CA ALA A 139 -10.51 3.62 -14.36
C ALA A 139 -9.07 4.00 -13.98
N ASP A 140 -8.76 4.03 -12.68
CA ASP A 140 -7.49 4.54 -12.14
C ASP A 140 -6.43 3.44 -11.91
N TYR A 141 -6.73 2.19 -12.27
CA TYR A 141 -5.85 1.04 -12.02
C TYR A 141 -5.51 0.30 -13.31
N ASP A 142 -4.49 0.77 -14.02
CA ASP A 142 -3.96 0.16 -15.25
C ASP A 142 -2.56 -0.44 -15.08
N GLU A 143 -1.90 -0.21 -13.95
CA GLU A 143 -0.57 -0.73 -13.62
C GLU A 143 -0.59 -1.95 -12.67
N PRO A 144 0.51 -2.74 -12.62
CA PRO A 144 0.69 -3.79 -11.63
C PRO A 144 0.77 -3.23 -10.20
N LEU A 145 0.02 -3.83 -9.28
CA LEU A 145 -0.10 -3.36 -7.89
C LEU A 145 0.63 -4.30 -6.92
N THR A 146 1.20 -3.73 -5.86
CA THR A 146 1.74 -4.46 -4.72
C THR A 146 0.60 -5.02 -3.85
N THR A 147 0.91 -6.02 -3.00
CA THR A 147 -0.06 -6.53 -2.01
C THR A 147 -0.64 -5.43 -1.12
N ASP A 148 0.17 -4.42 -0.78
CA ASP A 148 -0.23 -3.33 0.09
C ASP A 148 -1.23 -2.41 -0.62
N GLU A 149 -0.93 -2.01 -1.86
CA GLU A 149 -1.82 -1.20 -2.71
C GLU A 149 -3.14 -1.95 -2.98
N ILE A 150 -3.10 -3.25 -3.25
CA ILE A 150 -4.29 -4.08 -3.43
C ILE A 150 -5.15 -4.06 -2.16
N ALA A 151 -4.54 -4.23 -0.98
CA ALA A 151 -5.28 -4.20 0.28
C ALA A 151 -5.89 -2.83 0.59
N GLU A 152 -5.27 -1.74 0.15
CA GLU A 152 -5.77 -0.37 0.27
C GLU A 152 -6.92 -0.08 -0.71
N ALA A 153 -6.91 -0.67 -1.91
CA ALA A 153 -7.92 -0.49 -2.95
C ALA A 153 -9.19 -1.35 -2.77
N LEU A 154 -9.13 -2.42 -1.95
CA LEU A 154 -10.28 -3.31 -1.69
C LEU A 154 -11.59 -2.58 -1.26
N PRO A 155 -11.56 -1.54 -0.41
CA PRO A 155 -12.77 -0.80 -0.06
C PRO A 155 -13.41 -0.05 -1.23
N GLU A 156 -12.64 0.33 -2.25
CA GLU A 156 -13.12 1.08 -3.43
C GLU A 156 -14.04 0.22 -4.31
N VAL A 157 -13.77 -1.08 -4.37
CA VAL A 157 -14.63 -2.09 -5.01
C VAL A 157 -15.71 -2.64 -4.06
N GLY A 158 -15.90 -1.97 -2.93
CA GLY A 158 -16.90 -2.30 -1.91
C GLY A 158 -16.54 -3.48 -1.01
N TYR A 159 -15.31 -3.98 -1.02
CA TYR A 159 -14.92 -5.09 -0.12
C TYR A 159 -14.59 -4.56 1.28
N GLU A 160 -15.50 -4.79 2.23
CA GLU A 160 -15.32 -4.40 3.63
C GLU A 160 -14.80 -5.58 4.49
N SER A 161 -13.63 -5.40 5.11
CA SER A 161 -13.09 -6.35 6.08
C SER A 161 -12.93 -5.72 7.45
N LYS A 162 -13.41 -6.40 8.49
CA LYS A 162 -13.17 -6.03 9.91
C LYS A 162 -11.85 -6.59 10.45
N ALA A 163 -11.09 -7.31 9.62
CA ALA A 163 -9.83 -7.90 10.05
C ALA A 163 -8.79 -6.80 10.31
N ALA A 164 -7.93 -7.02 11.31
CA ALA A 164 -6.76 -6.17 11.49
C ALA A 164 -5.90 -6.16 10.21
N TRP A 165 -5.24 -5.03 9.92
CA TRP A 165 -4.46 -4.82 8.69
C TRP A 165 -3.50 -5.97 8.35
N LYS A 166 -2.75 -6.48 9.34
CA LYS A 166 -1.83 -7.61 9.17
C LYS A 166 -2.55 -8.90 8.73
N SER A 167 -3.74 -9.14 9.28
CA SER A 167 -4.56 -10.31 8.93
C SER A 167 -5.14 -10.16 7.53
N LEU A 168 -5.62 -8.96 7.16
CA LEU A 168 -6.10 -8.67 5.80
C LEU A 168 -5.00 -8.93 4.76
N LYS A 169 -3.79 -8.42 4.97
CA LYS A 169 -2.65 -8.69 4.07
C LYS A 169 -2.34 -10.17 3.91
N SER A 170 -2.42 -10.93 5.00
CA SER A 170 -2.23 -12.40 4.94
C SER A 170 -3.30 -13.05 4.06
N THR A 171 -4.57 -12.65 4.21
CA THR A 171 -5.68 -13.14 3.38
C THR A 171 -5.50 -12.75 1.92
N VAL A 172 -5.11 -11.50 1.63
CA VAL A 172 -4.80 -11.03 0.26
C VAL A 172 -3.68 -11.86 -0.34
N ASN A 173 -2.57 -12.09 0.37
CA ASN A 173 -1.47 -12.93 -0.14
C ASN A 173 -1.91 -14.36 -0.44
N GLN A 174 -2.79 -14.94 0.40
CA GLN A 174 -3.34 -16.27 0.14
C GLN A 174 -4.24 -16.28 -1.10
N ALA A 175 -5.07 -15.25 -1.29
CA ALA A 175 -5.92 -15.09 -2.47
C ALA A 175 -5.09 -14.92 -3.74
N LEU A 176 -4.09 -14.03 -3.73
CA LEU A 176 -3.15 -13.81 -4.84
C LEU A 176 -2.41 -15.09 -5.22
N ALA A 177 -1.97 -15.88 -4.22
CA ALA A 177 -1.32 -17.16 -4.49
C ALA A 177 -2.26 -18.16 -5.20
N LYS A 178 -3.55 -18.17 -4.87
CA LYS A 178 -4.55 -18.99 -5.57
C LYS A 178 -4.79 -18.47 -6.99
N LEU A 179 -4.99 -17.17 -7.18
CA LEU A 179 -5.21 -16.54 -8.49
C LEU A 179 -4.01 -16.78 -9.44
N CYS A 180 -2.79 -16.62 -8.93
CA CYS A 180 -1.59 -16.96 -9.68
C CYS A 180 -1.54 -18.44 -10.06
N LYS A 181 -1.89 -19.35 -9.14
CA LYS A 181 -1.92 -20.79 -9.41
C LYS A 181 -3.00 -21.17 -10.43
N ALA A 182 -4.09 -20.41 -10.50
CA ALA A 182 -5.15 -20.55 -11.48
C ALA A 182 -4.79 -19.95 -12.85
N GLY A 183 -3.71 -19.15 -12.95
CA GLY A 183 -3.33 -18.44 -14.17
C GLY A 183 -4.16 -17.18 -14.44
N GLU A 184 -4.89 -16.68 -13.43
CA GLU A 184 -5.73 -15.48 -13.54
C GLU A 184 -4.97 -14.19 -13.18
N MET A 185 -3.79 -14.32 -12.57
CA MET A 185 -2.90 -13.21 -12.26
C MET A 185 -1.46 -13.49 -12.65
N ASP A 186 -0.83 -12.49 -13.25
CA ASP A 186 0.59 -12.43 -13.55
C ASP A 186 1.37 -11.75 -12.44
N LYS A 187 2.61 -12.22 -12.26
CA LYS A 187 3.55 -11.73 -11.26
C LYS A 187 4.53 -10.77 -11.91
N PHE A 188 4.82 -9.68 -11.23
CA PHE A 188 5.78 -8.68 -11.66
C PHE A 188 6.81 -8.40 -10.56
N ARG A 189 8.02 -8.05 -11.00
CA ARG A 189 9.05 -7.48 -10.14
C ARG A 189 8.72 -6.02 -9.81
N ILE A 190 9.53 -5.41 -8.94
CA ILE A 190 9.35 -4.00 -8.55
C ILE A 190 9.59 -3.03 -9.72
N ASP A 191 10.42 -3.43 -10.68
CA ASP A 191 10.73 -2.69 -11.90
C ASP A 191 9.67 -2.88 -13.00
N GLY A 192 8.58 -3.62 -12.72
CA GLY A 192 7.53 -3.92 -13.69
C GLY A 192 7.88 -5.04 -14.68
N THR A 193 9.03 -5.72 -14.53
CA THR A 193 9.35 -6.87 -15.38
C THR A 193 8.49 -8.09 -15.00
N PRO A 194 7.90 -8.80 -15.99
CA PRO A 194 7.13 -10.00 -15.73
C PRO A 194 8.03 -11.10 -15.15
N VAL A 195 7.50 -11.83 -14.18
CA VAL A 195 8.19 -12.91 -13.48
C VAL A 195 7.71 -14.24 -14.06
N PRO A 196 8.60 -15.06 -14.63
CA PRO A 196 8.22 -16.39 -15.09
C PRO A 196 7.75 -17.27 -13.93
N ASP A 197 6.82 -18.18 -14.18
CA ASP A 197 6.14 -18.99 -13.14
C ASP A 197 7.01 -20.11 -12.54
N ASP A 198 8.33 -20.03 -12.68
CA ASP A 198 9.32 -21.06 -12.30
C ASP A 198 9.49 -21.25 -10.78
N GLY A 199 8.54 -20.79 -9.95
CA GLY A 199 8.44 -21.01 -8.51
C GLY A 199 9.55 -20.42 -7.63
N LYS A 200 10.64 -19.94 -8.22
CA LYS A 200 11.84 -19.43 -7.51
C LYS A 200 11.86 -17.92 -7.36
N ALA A 201 11.12 -17.19 -8.19
CA ALA A 201 11.14 -15.74 -8.20
C ALA A 201 10.06 -15.16 -7.27
N ARG A 202 10.45 -14.27 -6.37
CA ARG A 202 9.52 -13.55 -5.50
C ARG A 202 8.85 -12.42 -6.28
N ALA A 203 7.54 -12.56 -6.50
CA ALA A 203 6.69 -11.47 -6.98
C ALA A 203 6.70 -10.31 -5.99
N ARG A 204 6.67 -9.08 -6.50
CA ARG A 204 6.46 -7.88 -5.68
C ARG A 204 5.23 -7.08 -6.10
N ARG A 205 4.79 -7.23 -7.35
CA ARG A 205 3.58 -6.63 -7.91
C ARG A 205 2.78 -7.70 -8.67
N TYR A 206 1.49 -7.44 -8.88
CA TYR A 206 0.55 -8.36 -9.49
C TYR A 206 -0.37 -7.59 -10.45
N MET A 207 -0.76 -8.22 -11.56
CA MET A 207 -1.78 -7.71 -12.48
C MET A 207 -2.61 -8.87 -13.04
N PRO A 208 -3.90 -8.70 -13.37
CA PRO A 208 -4.69 -9.72 -14.05
C PRO A 208 -3.99 -10.23 -15.31
N ALA A 209 -4.00 -11.55 -15.53
CA ALA A 209 -3.46 -12.16 -16.73
C ALA A 209 -4.30 -11.72 -17.95
N ARG A 210 -3.63 -11.41 -19.07
CA ARG A 210 -4.25 -10.99 -20.33
C ARG A 210 -4.32 -12.11 -21.36
#